data_AF-A0A5C5WB18-F1
#
_entry.id   AF-A0A5C5WB18-F1
#
_cell.length_a   1.000
_cell.length_b   1.000
_cell.length_c   1.000
_cell.angle_alpha   90.00
_cell.angle_beta   90.00
_cell.angle_gamma   90.00
#
_symmetry.space_group_name_H-M   'P 1'
#
loop_
_entity.id
_entity.type
_entity.pdbx_description
1 polymer ?
#
loop_
_entity_poly.entity_id
_entity_poly.type
_entity_poly.pdbx_seq_one_letter_code
_entity_poly.pdbx_strand_id
1 'polypeptide(L)'
;MAVAVLLAFHVNVYQLPESAVAGPIRPLRGAERRTMTGPNGGPPLFLATMPATFDQMQLRLAELPQCDCEPDGFFLLTGRTSDGYFWRLSGHMQEYLPEESATPRMHRVELNGECPAGFLDMVLRTMGWPDATLAFELVQEGVTLGEDDFRRYAASAEAV
;
A
#
# COMPACT_ATOMS: atom_id res chain seq x y z
N MET A 1 24.83 15.74 -3.59
CA MET A 1 24.07 14.56 -3.13
C MET A 1 22.64 14.73 -3.61
N ALA A 2 22.04 13.72 -4.25
CA ALA A 2 20.66 13.82 -4.70
C ALA A 2 19.71 13.76 -3.50
N VAL A 3 18.71 14.64 -3.47
CA VAL A 3 17.61 14.57 -2.49
C VAL A 3 16.88 13.24 -2.72
N ALA A 4 16.68 12.46 -1.66
CA ALA A 4 15.92 11.22 -1.77
C ALA A 4 14.46 11.59 -2.13
N VAL A 5 13.92 10.97 -3.18
CA VAL A 5 12.51 11.15 -3.53
C VAL A 5 11.66 10.52 -2.43
N LEU A 6 10.92 11.36 -1.70
CA LEU A 6 9.92 10.92 -0.75
C LEU A 6 8.62 10.60 -1.49
N LEU A 7 7.99 9.52 -1.06
CA LEU A 7 6.65 9.14 -1.46
C LEU A 7 5.70 9.58 -0.36
N ALA A 8 4.62 10.29 -0.70
CA ALA A 8 3.58 10.65 0.27
C ALA A 8 2.19 10.24 -0.22
N PHE A 9 1.45 9.55 0.63
CA PHE A 9 0.21 8.88 0.23
C PHE A 9 -0.66 8.48 1.42
N HIS A 10 -1.95 8.28 1.15
CA HIS A 10 -2.92 7.61 2.02
C HIS A 10 -3.71 6.60 1.19
N VAL A 11 -3.40 5.31 1.35
CA VAL A 11 -3.89 4.25 0.48
C VAL A 11 -4.30 3.02 1.26
N ASN A 12 -5.24 2.28 0.69
CA ASN A 12 -5.39 0.87 0.99
C ASN A 12 -4.62 0.04 -0.03
N VAL A 13 -3.85 -0.91 0.47
CA VAL A 13 -3.14 -1.91 -0.34
C VAL A 13 -3.90 -3.22 -0.28
N TYR A 14 -4.14 -3.81 -1.45
CA TYR A 14 -4.80 -5.10 -1.62
C TYR A 14 -3.97 -6.00 -2.52
N GLN A 15 -4.23 -7.31 -2.45
CA GLN A 15 -3.90 -8.20 -3.56
C GLN A 15 -4.71 -7.76 -4.80
N LEU A 16 -4.06 -7.65 -5.96
CA LEU A 16 -4.75 -7.31 -7.19
C LEU A 16 -5.77 -8.41 -7.56
N PRO A 17 -7.08 -8.12 -7.66
CA PRO A 17 -8.06 -9.12 -8.07
C PRO A 17 -7.89 -9.50 -9.54
N GLU A 18 -8.04 -10.78 -9.87
CA GLU A 18 -7.98 -11.27 -11.27
C GLU A 18 -9.04 -10.63 -12.18
N SER A 19 -10.17 -10.22 -11.60
CA SER A 19 -11.28 -9.56 -12.31
C SER A 19 -11.04 -8.07 -12.57
N ALA A 20 -9.98 -7.50 -12.02
CA ALA A 20 -9.69 -6.08 -12.20
C ALA A 20 -9.24 -5.82 -13.64
N VAL A 21 -9.77 -4.75 -14.23
CA VAL A 21 -9.48 -4.32 -15.60
C VAL A 21 -8.99 -2.88 -15.60
N ALA A 22 -8.39 -2.46 -16.72
CA ALA A 22 -8.00 -1.08 -16.92
C ALA A 22 -9.25 -0.17 -16.88
N GLY A 23 -9.20 0.82 -15.99
CA GLY A 23 -10.22 1.85 -15.84
C GLY A 23 -9.93 3.11 -16.66
N PRO A 24 -10.73 4.17 -16.47
CA PRO A 24 -10.50 5.45 -17.12
C PRO A 24 -9.20 6.11 -16.66
N ILE A 25 -8.68 7.03 -17.48
CA ILE A 25 -7.62 7.94 -17.06
C ILE A 25 -8.25 9.03 -16.19
N ARG A 26 -7.63 9.32 -15.05
CA ARG A 26 -8.06 10.38 -14.13
C ARG A 26 -6.92 11.38 -13.90
N PRO A 27 -7.20 12.69 -13.83
CA PRO A 27 -6.22 13.66 -13.38
C PRO A 27 -6.04 13.55 -11.86
N LEU A 28 -4.85 13.14 -11.42
CA LEU A 28 -4.49 13.00 -10.01
C LEU A 28 -3.19 13.76 -9.76
N ARG A 29 -3.18 14.68 -8.80
CA ARG A 29 -2.02 15.55 -8.48
C ARG A 29 -1.39 16.20 -9.72
N GLY A 30 -2.23 16.74 -10.61
CA GLY A 30 -1.79 17.44 -11.82
C GLY A 30 -1.29 16.55 -12.97
N ALA A 31 -1.41 15.22 -12.85
CA ALA A 31 -0.98 14.29 -13.89
C ALA A 31 -2.09 13.29 -14.26
N GLU A 32 -2.09 12.85 -15.52
CA GLU A 32 -2.94 11.76 -15.97
C GLU A 32 -2.42 10.42 -15.43
N ARG A 33 -3.33 9.65 -14.80
CA ARG A 33 -3.06 8.32 -14.24
C ARG A 33 -4.12 7.34 -14.70
N ARG A 34 -3.71 6.14 -15.10
CA ARG A 34 -4.66 5.08 -15.46
C ARG A 34 -5.17 4.43 -14.17
N THR A 35 -6.49 4.40 -13.99
CA THR A 35 -7.09 3.72 -12.84
C THR A 35 -7.39 2.26 -13.17
N MET A 36 -7.84 1.52 -12.16
CA MET A 36 -8.38 0.17 -12.27
C MET A 36 -9.86 0.18 -11.89
N THR A 37 -10.64 -0.69 -12.52
CA THR A 37 -12.06 -0.90 -12.23
C THR A 37 -12.37 -2.39 -12.22
N GLY A 38 -13.52 -2.77 -11.67
CA GLY A 38 -14.12 -4.07 -11.91
C GLY A 38 -14.71 -4.17 -13.33
N PRO A 39 -15.17 -5.36 -13.75
CA PRO A 39 -15.70 -5.60 -15.09
C PRO A 39 -16.91 -4.73 -15.47
N ASN A 40 -17.67 -4.28 -14.47
CA ASN A 40 -18.88 -3.46 -14.66
C ASN A 40 -18.61 -1.95 -14.47
N GLY A 41 -17.36 -1.51 -14.48
CA GLY A 41 -16.97 -0.09 -14.38
C GLY A 41 -16.98 0.51 -12.97
N GLY A 42 -17.40 -0.24 -11.95
CA GLY A 42 -17.25 0.12 -10.54
C GLY A 42 -15.84 -0.15 -10.00
N PRO A 43 -15.58 0.05 -8.70
CA PRO A 43 -14.31 -0.35 -8.09
C PRO A 43 -14.08 -1.86 -8.23
N PRO A 44 -12.83 -2.34 -8.29
CA PRO A 44 -12.54 -3.77 -8.24
C PRO A 44 -13.16 -4.41 -6.99
N LEU A 45 -13.63 -5.65 -7.12
CA LEU A 45 -14.03 -6.44 -5.96
C LEU A 45 -12.77 -7.02 -5.32
N PHE A 46 -12.33 -6.43 -4.20
CA PHE A 46 -11.19 -6.90 -3.43
C PHE A 46 -11.57 -8.12 -2.59
N LEU A 47 -11.82 -9.25 -3.24
CA LEU A 47 -12.07 -10.54 -2.56
C LEU A 47 -10.82 -11.42 -2.49
N ALA A 48 -9.77 -11.04 -3.22
CA ALA A 48 -8.48 -11.69 -3.14
C ALA A 48 -7.79 -11.37 -1.81
N THR A 49 -7.17 -12.37 -1.20
CA THR A 49 -6.39 -12.23 0.03
C THR A 49 -4.91 -12.14 -0.29
N MET A 50 -4.15 -11.41 0.53
CA MET A 50 -2.70 -11.38 0.43
C MET A 50 -2.10 -12.77 0.75
N PRO A 51 -0.95 -13.15 0.16
CA PRO A 51 -0.31 -14.43 0.45
C PRO A 51 0.19 -14.58 1.89
N ALA A 52 0.56 -13.46 2.53
CA ALA A 52 0.98 -13.46 3.93
C ALA A 52 -0.24 -13.57 4.86
N THR A 53 -0.15 -14.33 5.95
CA THR A 53 -1.12 -14.20 7.05
C THR A 53 -0.83 -12.97 7.90
N PHE A 54 -1.78 -12.59 8.77
CA PHE A 54 -1.59 -11.51 9.74
C PHE A 54 -0.33 -11.73 10.58
N ASP A 55 -0.20 -12.91 11.22
CA ASP A 55 0.97 -13.25 12.04
C ASP A 55 2.28 -13.23 11.26
N GLN A 56 2.28 -13.75 10.03
CA GLN A 56 3.48 -13.73 9.18
C GLN A 56 3.88 -12.30 8.82
N MET A 57 2.92 -11.45 8.51
CA MET A 57 3.17 -10.05 8.21
C MET A 57 3.67 -9.30 9.45
N GLN A 58 3.07 -9.52 10.62
CA GLN A 58 3.48 -8.92 11.89
C GLN A 58 4.91 -9.29 12.27
N LEU A 59 5.28 -10.58 12.16
CA LEU A 59 6.64 -11.05 12.41
C LEU A 59 7.65 -10.38 11.47
N ARG A 60 7.33 -10.28 10.17
CA ARG A 60 8.18 -9.62 9.18
C ARG A 60 8.28 -8.11 9.41
N LEU A 61 7.21 -7.45 9.83
CA LEU A 61 7.21 -6.03 10.19
C LEU A 61 8.11 -5.76 11.40
N ALA A 62 8.05 -6.62 12.42
CA ALA A 62 8.90 -6.51 13.61
C ALA A 62 10.40 -6.66 13.31
N GLU A 63 10.76 -7.27 12.18
CA GLU A 63 12.15 -7.36 11.70
C GLU A 63 12.62 -6.11 10.93
N LEU A 64 11.70 -5.22 10.54
CA LEU A 64 12.06 -4.01 9.81
C LEU A 64 12.76 -2.99 10.74
N PRO A 65 13.81 -2.31 10.25
CA PRO A 65 14.47 -1.27 11.02
C PRO A 65 13.50 -0.13 11.32
N GLN A 66 13.53 0.35 12.57
CA GLN A 66 12.77 1.52 13.01
C GLN A 66 11.24 1.34 12.89
N CYS A 67 10.79 0.08 12.89
CA CYS A 67 9.38 -0.28 12.95
C CYS A 67 8.98 -0.54 14.40
N ASP A 68 7.91 0.13 14.84
CA ASP A 68 7.13 -0.24 16.00
C ASP A 68 5.86 -0.94 15.50
N CYS A 69 5.53 -2.11 16.03
CA CYS A 69 4.41 -2.91 15.56
C CYS A 69 3.60 -3.41 16.76
N GLU A 70 2.31 -3.11 16.75
CA GLU A 70 1.38 -3.44 17.80
C GLU A 70 0.65 -4.76 17.52
N PRO A 71 0.20 -5.49 18.56
CA PRO A 71 -0.55 -6.74 18.41
C PRO A 71 -1.86 -6.61 17.62
N ASP A 72 -2.47 -5.43 17.62
CA ASP A 72 -3.73 -5.13 16.93
C ASP A 72 -3.56 -4.89 15.41
N GLY A 73 -2.31 -4.89 14.94
CA GLY A 73 -1.96 -4.73 13.54
C GLY A 73 -1.68 -3.29 13.13
N PHE A 74 -1.66 -2.34 14.07
CA PHE A 74 -1.05 -1.04 13.85
C PHE A 74 0.47 -1.17 13.77
N PHE A 75 1.10 -0.40 12.88
CA PHE A 75 2.55 -0.27 12.86
C PHE A 75 2.98 1.12 12.42
N LEU A 76 4.19 1.50 12.85
CA LEU A 76 4.79 2.80 12.65
C LEU A 76 6.27 2.65 12.28
N LEU A 77 6.63 3.08 11.08
CA LEU A 77 8.02 3.27 10.67
C LEU A 77 8.35 4.75 10.71
N THR A 78 9.52 5.07 11.28
CA THR A 78 10.04 6.44 11.28
C THR A 78 11.51 6.46 10.90
N GLY A 79 11.97 7.57 10.34
CA GLY A 79 13.40 7.72 10.07
C GLY A 79 13.79 9.10 9.63
N ARG A 80 15.03 9.23 9.19
CA ARG A 80 15.57 10.45 8.59
C ARG A 80 16.25 10.16 7.27
N THR A 81 16.09 11.03 6.30
CA THR A 81 16.89 11.03 5.07
C THR A 81 18.31 11.56 5.36
N SER A 82 19.22 11.42 4.39
CA SER A 82 20.60 11.89 4.53
C SER A 82 20.74 13.40 4.68
N ASP A 83 19.77 14.17 4.19
CA ASP A 83 19.66 15.62 4.36
C ASP A 83 18.88 16.02 5.64
N GLY A 84 18.50 15.05 6.47
CA GLY A 84 17.95 15.27 7.81
C GLY A 84 16.42 15.41 7.87
N TYR A 85 15.72 15.31 6.74
CA TYR A 85 14.25 15.30 6.70
C TYR A 85 13.72 14.12 7.50
N PHE A 86 12.77 14.38 8.42
CA PHE A 86 12.13 13.35 9.22
C PHE A 86 10.88 12.83 8.52
N TRP A 87 10.83 11.54 8.24
CA TRP A 87 9.71 10.89 7.57
C TRP A 87 9.02 9.88 8.50
N ARG A 88 7.75 9.58 8.20
CA ARG A 88 6.91 8.67 8.98
C ARG A 88 5.90 7.97 8.09
N LEU A 89 5.86 6.65 8.17
CA LEU A 89 4.86 5.80 7.54
C LEU A 89 4.14 4.99 8.62
N SER A 90 2.83 5.12 8.72
CA SER A 90 2.01 4.25 9.55
C SER A 90 1.20 3.30 8.68
N GLY A 91 0.83 2.15 9.23
CA GLY A 91 -0.16 1.29 8.61
C GLY A 91 -1.02 0.54 9.61
N HIS A 92 -2.11 -0.02 9.11
CA HIS A 92 -3.03 -0.82 9.89
C HIS A 92 -3.47 -2.04 9.07
N MET A 93 -3.21 -3.22 9.63
CA MET A 93 -3.51 -4.50 9.00
C MET A 93 -4.97 -4.91 9.25
N GLN A 94 -5.64 -5.42 8.22
CA GLN A 94 -7.00 -5.93 8.32
C GLN A 94 -7.07 -7.34 7.74
N GLU A 95 -7.49 -8.27 8.58
CA GLU A 95 -7.90 -9.60 8.18
C GLU A 95 -9.42 -9.70 8.10
N TYR A 96 -9.89 -10.70 7.37
CA TYR A 96 -11.27 -11.18 7.47
C TYR A 96 -11.29 -12.69 7.38
N LEU A 97 -12.43 -13.27 7.71
CA LEU A 97 -12.71 -14.68 7.51
C LEU A 97 -13.55 -14.82 6.23
N PRO A 98 -12.97 -15.25 5.09
CA PRO A 98 -13.76 -15.61 3.92
C PRO A 98 -14.74 -16.73 4.26
N GLU A 99 -15.96 -16.70 3.71
CA GLU A 99 -17.00 -17.72 3.96
C GLU A 99 -16.51 -19.15 3.66
N GLU A 100 -15.63 -19.29 2.68
CA GLU A 100 -15.06 -20.58 2.24
C GLU A 100 -13.79 -20.98 3.01
N SER A 101 -13.33 -20.16 3.97
CA SER A 101 -12.10 -20.40 4.74
C SER A 101 -12.39 -20.72 6.20
N ALA A 102 -11.69 -21.71 6.75
CA ALA A 102 -11.72 -22.04 8.18
C ALA A 102 -10.79 -21.14 9.04
N THR A 103 -10.00 -20.28 8.40
CA THR A 103 -9.00 -19.44 9.08
C THR A 103 -8.99 -18.03 8.50
N PRO A 104 -8.77 -16.98 9.33
CA PRO A 104 -8.63 -15.62 8.84
C PRO A 104 -7.53 -15.47 7.79
N ARG A 105 -7.69 -14.48 6.93
CA ARG A 105 -6.77 -14.16 5.85
C ARG A 105 -6.51 -12.67 5.82
N MET A 106 -5.26 -12.32 5.57
CA MET A 106 -4.86 -10.94 5.37
C MET A 106 -5.52 -10.38 4.11
N HIS A 107 -6.19 -9.25 4.22
CA HIS A 107 -7.02 -8.71 3.15
C HIS A 107 -6.55 -7.36 2.68
N ARG A 108 -6.30 -6.47 3.63
CA ARG A 108 -5.98 -5.09 3.34
C ARG A 108 -5.00 -4.52 4.34
N VAL A 109 -4.10 -3.68 3.84
CA VAL A 109 -3.26 -2.85 4.69
C VAL A 109 -3.56 -1.40 4.34
N GLU A 110 -4.11 -0.64 5.28
CA GLU A 110 -4.17 0.80 5.14
C GLU A 110 -2.77 1.36 5.44
N LEU A 111 -2.23 2.21 4.56
CA LEU A 111 -0.96 2.89 4.72
C LEU A 111 -1.17 4.40 4.62
N ASN A 112 -0.51 5.15 5.50
CA ASN A 112 -0.58 6.60 5.52
C ASN A 112 0.75 7.23 5.93
N GLY A 113 1.16 8.26 5.21
CA GLY A 113 2.29 9.11 5.56
C GLY A 113 3.29 9.25 4.43
N GLU A 114 4.55 9.39 4.80
CA GLU A 114 5.65 9.70 3.91
C GLU A 114 6.86 8.82 4.19
N CYS A 115 7.50 8.31 3.15
CA CYS A 115 8.72 7.52 3.30
C CYS A 115 9.56 7.51 2.01
N PRO A 116 10.87 7.21 2.12
CA PRO A 116 11.66 6.86 0.95
C PRO A 116 11.12 5.60 0.26
N ALA A 117 11.22 5.53 -1.08
CA ALA A 117 10.72 4.39 -1.85
C ALA A 117 11.22 3.02 -1.35
N GLY A 118 12.48 2.92 -0.89
CA GLY A 118 13.02 1.68 -0.35
C GLY A 118 12.32 1.19 0.92
N PHE A 119 11.83 2.10 1.78
CA PHE A 119 11.07 1.72 2.98
C PHE A 119 9.66 1.25 2.62
N LEU A 120 9.01 1.88 1.62
CA LEU A 120 7.77 1.35 1.06
C LEU A 120 7.99 -0.07 0.55
N ASP A 121 9.04 -0.33 -0.23
CA ASP A 121 9.33 -1.67 -0.76
C ASP A 121 9.51 -2.70 0.36
N MET A 122 10.16 -2.34 1.47
CA MET A 122 10.30 -3.22 2.63
C MET A 122 8.95 -3.57 3.25
N VAL A 123 8.04 -2.60 3.38
CA VAL A 123 6.68 -2.85 3.87
C VAL A 123 5.87 -3.69 2.87
N LEU A 124 5.94 -3.42 1.56
CA LEU A 124 5.22 -4.22 0.56
C LEU A 124 5.72 -5.67 0.53
N ARG A 125 7.01 -5.92 0.78
CA ARG A 125 7.56 -7.30 0.88
C ARG A 125 6.91 -8.10 2.00
N THR A 126 6.51 -7.48 3.10
CA THR A 126 5.85 -8.21 4.20
C THR A 126 4.49 -8.77 3.76
N MET A 127 3.85 -8.11 2.79
CA MET A 127 2.57 -8.50 2.16
C MET A 127 2.71 -9.59 1.08
N GLY A 128 3.93 -9.87 0.61
CA GLY A 128 4.21 -10.85 -0.46
C GLY A 128 4.67 -10.25 -1.79
N TRP A 129 4.86 -8.93 -1.89
CA TRP A 129 5.53 -8.32 -3.04
C TRP A 129 7.01 -8.73 -3.10
N PRO A 130 7.62 -8.90 -4.29
CA PRO A 130 7.08 -8.65 -5.63
C PRO A 130 6.34 -9.83 -6.27
N ASP A 131 6.30 -10.99 -5.62
CA ASP A 131 5.67 -12.19 -6.20
C ASP A 131 4.14 -12.03 -6.31
N ALA A 132 3.54 -11.35 -5.33
CA ALA A 132 2.14 -10.95 -5.37
C ALA A 132 1.99 -9.58 -6.05
N THR A 133 1.13 -9.49 -7.08
CA THR A 133 0.75 -8.21 -7.67
C THR A 133 -0.23 -7.48 -6.76
N LEU A 134 0.08 -6.23 -6.43
CA LEU A 134 -0.71 -5.41 -5.51
C LEU A 134 -1.52 -4.32 -6.24
N ALA A 135 -2.63 -3.93 -5.65
CA ALA A 135 -3.46 -2.80 -6.07
C ALA A 135 -3.53 -1.76 -4.95
N PHE A 136 -3.59 -0.48 -5.34
CA PHE A 136 -3.52 0.66 -4.41
C PHE A 136 -4.76 1.52 -4.58
N GLU A 137 -5.69 1.45 -3.64
CA GLU A 137 -6.84 2.34 -3.59
C GLU A 137 -6.47 3.62 -2.85
N LEU A 138 -6.51 4.75 -3.55
CA LEU A 138 -6.33 6.06 -2.96
C LEU A 138 -7.58 6.42 -2.15
N VAL A 139 -7.44 6.53 -0.83
CA VAL A 139 -8.57 6.64 0.09
C VAL A 139 -9.36 7.92 -0.12
N GLN A 140 -8.68 9.03 -0.41
CA GLN A 140 -9.31 10.35 -0.55
C GLN A 140 -9.99 10.52 -1.92
N GLU A 141 -9.38 9.96 -2.97
CA GLU A 141 -9.86 10.11 -4.34
C GLU A 141 -10.85 9.02 -4.77
N GLY A 142 -10.93 7.92 -4.03
CA GLY A 142 -11.81 6.80 -4.33
C GLY A 142 -11.47 6.11 -5.65
N VAL A 143 -10.18 6.04 -5.99
CA VAL A 143 -9.68 5.41 -7.22
C VAL A 143 -8.64 4.35 -6.91
N THR A 144 -8.65 3.26 -7.67
CA THR A 144 -7.63 2.21 -7.59
C THR A 144 -6.58 2.40 -8.67
N LEU A 145 -5.31 2.27 -8.31
CA LEU A 145 -4.16 2.32 -9.21
C LEU A 145 -3.40 0.99 -9.18
N GLY A 146 -2.76 0.66 -10.29
CA GLY A 146 -1.67 -0.31 -10.31
C GLY A 146 -0.38 0.31 -9.74
N GLU A 147 0.61 -0.53 -9.42
CA GLU A 147 1.84 -0.11 -8.74
C GLU A 147 2.57 1.04 -9.43
N ASP A 148 2.79 0.97 -10.75
CA ASP A 148 3.52 2.01 -11.50
C ASP A 148 2.83 3.38 -11.42
N ASP A 149 1.51 3.42 -11.60
CA ASP A 149 0.72 4.65 -11.50
C ASP A 149 0.67 5.16 -10.07
N PHE A 150 0.57 4.26 -9.08
CA PHE A 150 0.63 4.61 -7.66
C PHE A 150 1.97 5.24 -7.28
N ARG A 151 3.10 4.64 -7.66
CA ARG A 151 4.43 5.19 -7.34
C ARG A 151 4.63 6.57 -7.96
N ARG A 152 4.16 6.77 -9.20
CA ARG A 152 4.18 8.09 -9.86
C ARG A 152 3.24 9.10 -9.20
N TYR A 153 2.11 8.67 -8.64
CA TYR A 153 1.22 9.52 -7.85
C TYR A 153 1.86 9.90 -6.50
N ALA A 154 2.44 8.91 -5.81
CA ALA A 154 3.03 9.09 -4.49
C ALA A 154 4.26 10.02 -4.53
N ALA A 155 5.07 9.92 -5.59
CA ALA A 155 6.24 10.78 -5.81
C ALA A 155 5.89 12.21 -6.26
N SER A 156 4.62 12.49 -6.63
CA SER A 156 4.17 13.82 -7.05
C SER A 156 3.47 14.59 -5.95
N ALA A 157 3.52 14.11 -4.70
CA ALA A 157 3.12 14.93 -3.57
C ALA A 157 4.11 16.07 -3.35
N GLU A 158 3.58 17.24 -3.04
CA GLU A 158 4.37 18.28 -2.40
C GLU A 158 4.61 17.85 -0.95
N ALA A 159 5.84 18.04 -0.45
CA ALA A 159 6.15 17.81 0.96
C ALA A 159 5.27 18.76 1.81
N VAL A 160 4.52 18.19 2.75
CA VAL A 160 3.66 18.95 3.67
C VAL A 160 4.48 19.60 4.79
#